data_AF-A0A9C9JRP6-F1
#
_entry.id   AF-A0A9C9JRP6-F1
#
_cell.length_a   1.000
_cell.length_b   1.000
_cell.length_c   1.000
_cell.angle_alpha   90.00
_cell.angle_beta   90.00
_cell.angle_gamma   90.00
#
_symmetry.space_group_name_H-M   'P 1'
#
loop_
_entity.id
_entity.type
_entity.pdbx_description
1 polymer ?
#
loop_
_entity_poly.entity_id
_entity_poly.type
_entity_poly.pdbx_seq_one_letter_code
_entity_poly.pdbx_strand_id
1 'polypeptide(L)'
;MIRIGTDFRLLTKAYMEKLLDIYLPKKSRPEFCICSVGTRADQDDIDIGIFTEEMSEPALFNRAIRKINQNMLVFATPLHFYLSEHVGKEPYSSTIREYDELLGKKIQNVVIISELLNARLITGSEKFFNEFKRKILSRYYYHPHENNLYHEGYLRGILGELRAMLLNQPQTDSIAPKYDSIRLLKSFLYAKKAILNIKEVNAWEILDRLKRKEPNLKSDYELLSKAISFLELFKFMLQLFVIQEERFRIDELNKSQLTAIAKRMGYKPIGLVSEWDQVLIDYYRYVREVRRICSIHLEKIAKHMTDISVFRELKIHDNRNDNIHFRLIRKAQFFEGAKFWEDLIQILESDNEMIETFLKDFEYLGEKRQQIVIKSYTNWAQYSIITLTRFLTIFGRYQENILGYSFFYKLNKAYLLFIEKMPNTIEWLCLIFSNYPNYMHQYFQIIPTDHFVIINRILEKPVIMDHLKDELINLKELAYFHKWSSRYFHRFFYRIIFNHPEYIKALTDPTQNYKVASGLLAMVD
;
A
#
# COMPACT_ATOMS: atom_id res chain seq x y z
N MET A 1 -21.10 -2.16 -18.29
CA MET A 1 -20.14 -3.05 -17.60
C MET A 1 -20.78 -4.09 -16.69
N ILE A 2 -21.70 -3.76 -15.76
CA ILE A 2 -22.25 -4.73 -14.78
C ILE A 2 -22.87 -5.98 -15.42
N ARG A 3 -23.61 -5.82 -16.53
CA ARG A 3 -24.25 -6.92 -17.26
C ARG A 3 -23.24 -7.86 -17.91
N ILE A 4 -22.28 -7.32 -18.67
CA ILE A 4 -21.21 -8.09 -19.34
C ILE A 4 -20.43 -8.95 -18.34
N GLY A 5 -20.01 -8.38 -17.20
CA GLY A 5 -19.30 -9.14 -16.17
C GLY A 5 -20.15 -10.21 -15.47
N THR A 6 -21.48 -10.04 -15.45
CA THR A 6 -22.40 -11.06 -14.94
C THR A 6 -22.54 -12.21 -15.94
N ASP A 7 -22.74 -11.88 -17.23
CA ASP A 7 -22.92 -12.86 -18.30
C ASP A 7 -21.66 -13.72 -18.47
N PHE A 8 -20.47 -13.11 -18.43
CA PHE A 8 -19.18 -13.82 -18.45
C PHE A 8 -19.09 -14.85 -17.30
N ARG A 9 -19.43 -14.45 -16.07
CA ARG A 9 -19.38 -15.36 -14.91
C ARG A 9 -20.36 -16.52 -15.02
N LEU A 10 -21.56 -16.29 -15.56
CA LEU A 10 -22.53 -17.35 -15.80
C LEU A 10 -22.01 -18.38 -16.81
N LEU A 11 -21.37 -17.91 -17.88
CA LEU A 11 -20.75 -18.77 -18.89
C LEU A 11 -19.59 -19.59 -18.30
N THR A 12 -18.65 -18.93 -17.61
CA THR A 12 -17.53 -19.60 -16.94
C THR A 12 -18.04 -20.65 -15.94
N LYS A 13 -19.02 -20.29 -15.11
CA LYS A 13 -19.64 -21.20 -14.15
C LYS A 13 -20.19 -22.45 -14.84
N ALA A 14 -21.02 -22.27 -15.87
CA ALA A 14 -21.66 -23.37 -16.57
C ALA A 14 -20.61 -24.31 -17.21
N TYR A 15 -19.55 -23.73 -17.79
CA TYR A 15 -18.48 -24.52 -18.39
C TYR A 15 -17.68 -25.31 -17.33
N MET A 16 -17.27 -24.66 -16.24
CA MET A 16 -16.55 -25.32 -15.14
C MET A 16 -17.37 -26.45 -14.50
N GLU A 17 -18.68 -26.27 -14.33
CA GLU A 17 -19.57 -27.31 -13.80
C GLU A 17 -19.61 -28.55 -14.69
N LYS A 18 -19.61 -28.37 -16.02
CA LYS A 18 -19.55 -29.48 -16.97
C LYS A 18 -18.20 -30.20 -16.93
N LEU A 19 -17.09 -29.46 -16.86
CA LEU A 19 -15.78 -30.08 -16.74
C LEU A 19 -15.62 -30.84 -15.40
N LEU A 20 -16.18 -30.32 -14.30
CA LEU A 20 -16.24 -31.03 -13.03
C LEU A 20 -17.05 -32.34 -13.15
N ASP A 21 -18.19 -32.33 -13.84
CA ASP A 21 -19.01 -33.53 -14.11
C ASP A 21 -18.25 -34.58 -14.93
N ILE A 22 -17.37 -34.16 -15.84
CA ILE A 22 -16.55 -35.06 -16.65
C ILE A 22 -15.36 -35.63 -15.86
N TYR A 23 -14.65 -34.81 -15.10
CA TYR A 23 -13.36 -35.19 -14.50
C TYR A 23 -13.46 -35.66 -13.05
N LEU A 24 -14.56 -35.38 -12.35
CA LEU A 24 -14.75 -35.78 -10.97
C LEU A 24 -16.22 -36.19 -10.69
N PRO A 25 -16.53 -37.50 -10.65
CA PRO A 25 -17.87 -37.99 -10.39
C PRO A 25 -18.45 -37.42 -9.09
N LYS A 26 -19.76 -37.09 -9.08
CA LYS A 26 -20.42 -36.45 -7.92
C LYS A 26 -20.21 -37.17 -6.58
N LYS A 27 -20.17 -38.51 -6.59
CA LYS A 27 -19.94 -39.33 -5.37
C LYS A 27 -18.54 -39.21 -4.78
N SER A 28 -17.57 -38.79 -5.60
CA SER A 28 -16.15 -38.65 -5.21
C SER A 28 -15.78 -37.19 -4.95
N ARG A 29 -16.76 -36.27 -4.96
CA ARG A 29 -16.50 -34.86 -4.67
C ARG A 29 -16.47 -34.63 -3.16
N PRO A 30 -15.41 -33.98 -2.64
CA PRO A 30 -15.45 -33.46 -1.28
C PRO A 30 -16.50 -32.33 -1.19
N GLU A 31 -16.80 -31.85 0.00
CA GLU A 31 -17.40 -30.52 0.12
C GLU A 31 -16.36 -29.45 -0.29
N PHE A 32 -16.70 -28.65 -1.30
CA PHE A 32 -15.82 -27.61 -1.84
C PHE A 32 -16.59 -26.38 -2.30
N CYS A 33 -15.88 -25.27 -2.46
CA CYS A 33 -16.34 -24.12 -3.22
C CYS A 33 -15.21 -23.53 -4.07
N ILE A 34 -15.56 -23.12 -5.29
CA ILE A 34 -14.68 -22.41 -6.21
C ILE A 34 -15.16 -20.97 -6.27
N CYS A 35 -14.28 -20.03 -5.96
CA CYS A 35 -14.60 -18.61 -5.94
C CYS A 35 -13.72 -17.86 -6.93
N SER A 36 -14.31 -16.86 -7.60
CA SER A 36 -13.50 -15.81 -8.23
C SER A 36 -12.95 -14.94 -7.12
N VAL A 37 -11.66 -14.71 -7.12
CA VAL A 37 -11.02 -13.61 -6.38
C VAL A 37 -10.59 -12.56 -7.41
N GLY A 38 -9.94 -11.48 -7.02
CA GLY A 38 -9.50 -10.47 -7.98
C GLY A 38 -10.59 -9.55 -8.49
N THR A 39 -10.26 -8.83 -9.56
CA THR A 39 -11.15 -7.84 -10.14
C THR A 39 -11.98 -8.41 -11.28
N ARG A 40 -13.22 -7.92 -11.43
CA ARG A 40 -14.23 -8.48 -12.36
C ARG A 40 -13.85 -8.40 -13.85
N ALA A 41 -12.81 -7.66 -14.21
CA ALA A 41 -12.61 -7.15 -15.57
C ALA A 41 -11.19 -7.33 -16.12
N ASP A 42 -10.34 -8.11 -15.45
CA ASP A 42 -9.12 -8.59 -16.09
C ASP A 42 -9.54 -9.73 -17.03
N GLN A 43 -9.34 -9.55 -18.34
CA GLN A 43 -9.79 -10.48 -19.37
C GLN A 43 -8.81 -11.60 -19.65
N ASP A 44 -7.61 -11.48 -19.08
CA ASP A 44 -6.47 -12.31 -19.44
C ASP A 44 -6.49 -13.62 -18.66
N ASP A 45 -7.07 -13.59 -17.45
CA ASP A 45 -7.12 -14.67 -16.48
C ASP A 45 -8.36 -14.56 -15.57
N ILE A 46 -8.71 -15.68 -14.93
CA ILE A 46 -9.64 -15.67 -13.79
C ILE A 46 -8.85 -16.09 -12.56
N ASP A 47 -8.65 -15.14 -11.66
CA ASP A 47 -8.13 -15.44 -10.33
C ASP A 47 -9.15 -16.29 -9.56
N ILE A 48 -8.72 -17.47 -9.12
CA ILE A 48 -9.57 -18.44 -8.43
C ILE A 48 -8.99 -18.81 -7.06
N GLY A 49 -9.87 -18.84 -6.06
CA GLY A 49 -9.66 -19.55 -4.81
C GLY A 49 -10.53 -20.81 -4.75
N ILE A 50 -9.91 -21.97 -4.54
CA ILE A 50 -10.63 -23.22 -4.29
C ILE A 50 -10.46 -23.62 -2.84
N PHE A 51 -11.58 -23.73 -2.14
CA PHE A 51 -11.65 -24.11 -0.74
C PHE A 51 -12.30 -25.47 -0.61
N THR A 52 -11.69 -26.36 0.17
CA THR A 52 -12.22 -27.72 0.40
C THR A 52 -12.28 -28.03 1.89
N GLU A 53 -13.09 -29.03 2.25
CA GLU A 53 -12.91 -29.72 3.52
C GLU A 53 -11.58 -30.49 3.56
N GLU A 54 -11.26 -31.05 4.73
CA GLU A 54 -10.13 -31.97 4.87
C GLU A 54 -10.44 -33.27 4.11
N MET A 55 -9.61 -33.60 3.12
CA MET A 55 -9.81 -34.74 2.24
C MET A 55 -8.90 -35.91 2.64
N SER A 56 -9.41 -37.13 2.56
CA SER A 56 -8.58 -38.35 2.64
C SER A 56 -7.66 -38.51 1.43
N GLU A 57 -8.12 -38.11 0.23
CA GLU A 57 -7.37 -38.21 -1.02
C GLU A 57 -7.33 -36.87 -1.80
N PRO A 58 -6.58 -35.86 -1.31
CA PRO A 58 -6.52 -34.53 -1.93
C PRO A 58 -5.98 -34.56 -3.38
N ALA A 59 -5.14 -35.55 -3.70
CA ALA A 59 -4.55 -35.72 -5.02
C ALA A 59 -5.57 -36.02 -6.13
N LEU A 60 -6.68 -36.72 -5.81
CA LEU A 60 -7.73 -37.02 -6.79
C LEU A 60 -8.43 -35.73 -7.23
N PHE A 61 -8.80 -34.89 -6.27
CA PHE A 61 -9.44 -33.60 -6.51
C PHE A 61 -8.51 -32.66 -7.29
N ASN A 62 -7.25 -32.50 -6.85
CA ASN A 62 -6.27 -31.65 -7.54
C ASN A 62 -5.97 -32.11 -8.97
N ARG A 63 -5.99 -33.43 -9.24
CA ARG A 63 -5.85 -33.96 -10.60
C ARG A 63 -7.05 -33.58 -11.49
N ALA A 64 -8.27 -33.58 -10.95
CA ALA A 64 -9.44 -33.12 -11.67
C ALA A 64 -9.35 -31.61 -11.96
N ILE A 65 -8.98 -30.79 -10.96
CA ILE A 65 -8.78 -29.35 -11.16
C ILE A 65 -7.68 -29.06 -12.18
N ARG A 66 -6.57 -29.81 -12.18
CA ARG A 66 -5.53 -29.69 -13.21
C ARG A 66 -6.09 -29.89 -14.62
N LYS A 67 -6.92 -30.91 -14.82
CA LYS A 67 -7.59 -31.17 -16.12
C LYS A 67 -8.56 -30.05 -16.49
N ILE A 68 -9.29 -29.51 -15.51
CA ILE A 68 -10.15 -28.35 -15.72
C ILE A 68 -9.32 -27.14 -16.17
N ASN A 69 -8.22 -26.84 -15.47
CA ASN A 69 -7.33 -25.73 -15.83
C ASN A 69 -6.78 -25.89 -17.26
N GLN A 70 -6.34 -27.09 -17.64
CA GLN A 70 -5.87 -27.38 -19.00
C GLN A 70 -6.95 -27.12 -20.06
N ASN A 71 -8.20 -27.50 -19.81
CA ASN A 71 -9.31 -27.24 -20.74
C ASN A 71 -9.67 -25.75 -20.79
N MET A 72 -9.71 -25.09 -19.63
CA MET A 72 -9.98 -23.66 -19.52
C MET A 72 -8.94 -22.85 -20.30
N LEU A 73 -7.66 -23.18 -20.18
CA LEU A 73 -6.57 -22.55 -20.93
C LEU A 73 -6.74 -22.70 -22.46
N VAL A 74 -7.18 -23.86 -22.94
CA VAL A 74 -7.28 -24.14 -24.38
C VAL A 74 -8.56 -23.57 -25.00
N PHE A 75 -9.69 -23.64 -24.29
CA PHE A 75 -11.01 -23.39 -24.87
C PHE A 75 -11.76 -22.18 -24.31
N ALA A 76 -11.24 -21.53 -23.26
CA ALA A 76 -11.90 -20.40 -22.62
C ALA A 76 -10.89 -19.31 -22.18
N THR A 77 -10.46 -19.35 -20.92
CA THR A 77 -9.57 -18.37 -20.28
C THR A 77 -8.73 -19.09 -19.23
N PRO A 78 -7.45 -18.74 -19.03
CA PRO A 78 -6.63 -19.38 -18.01
C PRO A 78 -7.18 -19.11 -16.61
N LEU A 79 -7.00 -20.10 -15.73
CA LEU A 79 -7.32 -19.99 -14.31
C LEU A 79 -6.02 -19.75 -13.53
N HIS A 80 -6.00 -18.71 -12.71
CA HIS A 80 -4.87 -18.39 -11.85
C HIS A 80 -5.14 -18.77 -10.41
N PHE A 81 -4.24 -19.58 -9.86
CA PHE A 81 -4.38 -20.23 -8.56
C PHE A 81 -3.55 -19.55 -7.47
N TYR A 82 -3.38 -18.23 -7.59
CA TYR A 82 -2.51 -17.43 -6.73
C TYR A 82 -2.72 -17.73 -5.23
N LEU A 83 -3.97 -17.90 -4.79
CA LEU A 83 -4.26 -18.20 -3.39
C LEU A 83 -3.75 -19.57 -2.94
N SER A 84 -4.01 -20.64 -3.69
CA SER A 84 -3.56 -21.98 -3.28
C SER A 84 -2.04 -22.13 -3.41
N GLU A 85 -1.40 -21.46 -4.36
CA GLU A 85 0.07 -21.42 -4.48
C GLU A 85 0.76 -20.81 -3.25
N HIS A 86 0.07 -19.89 -2.54
CA HIS A 86 0.61 -19.21 -1.37
C HIS A 86 0.13 -19.79 -0.04
N VAL A 87 -1.00 -20.52 -0.03
CA VAL A 87 -1.64 -21.02 1.20
C VAL A 87 -1.61 -22.54 1.32
N GLY A 88 -1.91 -23.24 0.23
CA GLY A 88 -2.15 -24.68 0.25
C GLY A 88 -0.88 -25.51 0.22
N LYS A 89 -0.95 -26.70 0.80
CA LYS A 89 0.04 -27.76 0.51
C LYS A 89 -0.12 -28.33 -0.89
N GLU A 90 -1.34 -28.23 -1.42
CA GLU A 90 -1.70 -28.67 -2.76
C GLU A 90 -1.72 -27.48 -3.74
N PRO A 91 -1.40 -27.71 -5.02
CA PRO A 91 -1.22 -26.62 -5.99
C PRO A 91 -2.50 -25.86 -6.33
N TYR A 92 -3.68 -26.49 -6.28
CA TYR A 92 -4.92 -25.90 -6.78
C TYR A 92 -6.01 -25.67 -5.73
N SER A 93 -5.86 -26.19 -4.52
CA SER A 93 -6.89 -26.12 -3.47
C SER A 93 -6.28 -25.97 -2.09
N SER A 94 -7.01 -25.37 -1.16
CA SER A 94 -6.59 -25.30 0.24
C SER A 94 -7.76 -25.43 1.20
N THR A 95 -7.51 -25.95 2.41
CA THR A 95 -8.55 -26.15 3.42
C THR A 95 -8.77 -24.90 4.27
N ILE A 96 -9.94 -24.79 4.92
CA ILE A 96 -10.22 -23.69 5.87
C ILE A 96 -9.15 -23.65 6.97
N ARG A 97 -8.67 -24.82 7.41
CA ARG A 97 -7.63 -24.93 8.43
C ARG A 97 -6.30 -24.37 7.95
N GLU A 98 -5.89 -24.65 6.71
CA GLU A 98 -4.67 -24.06 6.14
C GLU A 98 -4.74 -22.53 6.09
N TYR A 99 -5.89 -21.96 5.70
CA TYR A 99 -6.09 -20.51 5.77
C TYR A 99 -6.04 -19.97 7.20
N ASP A 100 -6.62 -20.68 8.17
CA ASP A 100 -6.58 -20.25 9.56
C ASP A 100 -5.16 -20.33 10.14
N GLU A 101 -4.40 -21.37 9.83
CA GLU A 101 -3.01 -21.55 10.27
C GLU A 101 -2.07 -20.50 9.65
N LEU A 102 -2.23 -20.17 8.36
CA LEU A 102 -1.42 -19.16 7.68
C LEU A 102 -1.75 -17.75 8.19
N LEU A 103 -3.04 -17.40 8.16
CA LEU A 103 -3.48 -16.03 8.44
C LEU A 103 -3.63 -15.74 9.94
N GLY A 104 -3.67 -16.78 10.78
CA GLY A 104 -3.79 -16.69 12.24
C GLY A 104 -2.49 -16.38 12.97
N LYS A 105 -1.33 -16.64 12.34
CA LYS A 105 -0.02 -16.45 12.99
C LYS A 105 0.49 -15.01 12.90
N LYS A 106 0.45 -14.40 11.71
CA LYS A 106 0.95 -13.04 11.43
C LYS A 106 0.21 -12.45 10.22
N ILE A 107 -0.03 -11.14 10.21
CA ILE A 107 -0.59 -10.45 9.04
C ILE A 107 0.54 -10.12 8.07
N GLN A 108 0.90 -11.10 7.23
CA GLN A 108 2.01 -10.98 6.29
C GLN A 108 1.61 -10.43 4.92
N ASN A 109 0.36 -10.63 4.49
CA ASN A 109 -0.03 -10.31 3.12
C ASN A 109 -1.43 -9.70 3.03
N VAL A 110 -1.48 -8.36 3.03
CA VAL A 110 -2.71 -7.59 2.85
C VAL A 110 -3.35 -7.78 1.47
N VAL A 111 -2.57 -8.15 0.46
CA VAL A 111 -3.07 -8.44 -0.89
C VAL A 111 -3.93 -9.70 -0.82
N ILE A 112 -3.41 -10.81 -0.27
CA ILE A 112 -4.19 -12.06 -0.09
C ILE A 112 -5.48 -11.80 0.69
N ILE A 113 -5.42 -11.04 1.79
CA ILE A 113 -6.63 -10.73 2.57
C ILE A 113 -7.63 -9.90 1.74
N SER A 114 -7.15 -8.93 0.96
CA SER A 114 -8.00 -8.12 0.07
C SER A 114 -8.65 -8.97 -1.02
N GLU A 115 -7.91 -9.93 -1.59
CA GLU A 115 -8.43 -10.87 -2.57
C GLU A 115 -9.53 -11.75 -1.98
N LEU A 116 -9.28 -12.31 -0.79
CA LEU A 116 -10.26 -13.12 -0.07
C LEU A 116 -11.51 -12.33 0.32
N LEU A 117 -11.37 -11.06 0.73
CA LEU A 117 -12.50 -10.18 1.07
C LEU A 117 -13.38 -9.81 -0.14
N ASN A 118 -12.90 -10.08 -1.36
CA ASN A 118 -13.65 -9.90 -2.59
C ASN A 118 -14.05 -11.24 -3.25
N ALA A 119 -13.78 -12.36 -2.58
CA ALA A 119 -14.17 -13.68 -3.06
C ALA A 119 -15.68 -13.74 -3.33
N ARG A 120 -16.04 -14.27 -4.50
CA ARG A 120 -17.42 -14.56 -4.86
C ARG A 120 -17.51 -15.98 -5.39
N LEU A 121 -18.47 -16.74 -4.86
CA LEU A 121 -18.78 -18.09 -5.32
C LEU A 121 -19.04 -18.12 -6.84
N ILE A 122 -18.31 -18.96 -7.55
CA ILE A 122 -18.59 -19.37 -8.93
C ILE A 122 -19.47 -20.63 -8.88
N THR A 123 -18.96 -21.70 -8.26
CA THR A 123 -19.66 -22.99 -8.12
C THR A 123 -19.24 -23.73 -6.85
N GLY A 124 -19.98 -24.78 -6.48
CA GLY A 124 -19.80 -25.56 -5.25
C GLY A 124 -20.80 -25.21 -4.13
N SER A 125 -20.47 -25.57 -2.89
CA SER A 125 -21.35 -25.45 -1.72
C SER A 125 -21.43 -24.01 -1.21
N GLU A 126 -22.61 -23.39 -1.30
CA GLU A 126 -22.87 -22.07 -0.73
C GLU A 126 -22.82 -22.09 0.81
N LYS A 127 -23.28 -23.19 1.43
CA LYS A 127 -23.17 -23.41 2.87
C LYS A 127 -21.71 -23.39 3.31
N PHE A 128 -20.86 -24.12 2.62
CA PHE A 128 -19.42 -24.17 2.90
C PHE A 128 -18.75 -22.81 2.70
N PHE A 129 -19.11 -22.09 1.63
CA PHE A 129 -18.61 -20.73 1.42
C PHE A 129 -19.04 -19.77 2.53
N ASN A 130 -20.28 -19.87 3.02
CA ASN A 130 -20.76 -19.08 4.15
C ASN A 130 -20.00 -19.42 5.45
N GLU A 131 -19.67 -20.69 5.67
CA GLU A 131 -18.82 -21.12 6.77
C GLU A 131 -17.42 -20.50 6.67
N PHE A 132 -16.78 -20.56 5.50
CA PHE A 132 -15.48 -19.93 5.25
C PHE A 132 -15.52 -18.43 5.54
N LYS A 133 -16.52 -17.71 5.03
CA LYS A 133 -16.71 -16.27 5.32
C LYS A 133 -16.81 -16.00 6.83
N ARG A 134 -17.54 -16.84 7.56
CA ARG A 134 -17.74 -16.68 9.01
C ARG A 134 -16.47 -16.98 9.79
N LYS A 135 -15.73 -18.05 9.45
CA LYS A 135 -14.54 -18.48 10.19
C LYS A 135 -13.30 -17.63 9.86
N ILE A 136 -13.12 -17.27 8.59
CA ILE A 136 -11.88 -16.63 8.11
C ILE A 136 -12.05 -15.15 7.82
N LEU A 137 -13.11 -14.74 7.11
CA LEU A 137 -13.20 -13.36 6.61
C LEU A 137 -13.79 -12.38 7.62
N SER A 138 -14.64 -12.85 8.53
CA SER A 138 -15.38 -12.03 9.50
C SER A 138 -14.46 -11.17 10.37
N ARG A 139 -13.31 -11.71 10.79
CA ARG A 139 -12.32 -11.07 11.67
C ARG A 139 -11.62 -9.84 11.08
N TYR A 140 -11.67 -9.64 9.76
CA TYR A 140 -11.08 -8.48 9.10
C TYR A 140 -12.03 -7.29 8.97
N TYR A 141 -13.30 -7.48 9.30
CA TYR A 141 -14.27 -6.39 9.41
C TYR A 141 -14.30 -5.84 10.84
N TYR A 142 -14.66 -4.57 10.96
CA TYR A 142 -14.77 -3.93 12.27
C TYR A 142 -15.99 -4.41 13.05
N HIS A 143 -15.78 -4.75 14.33
CA HIS A 143 -16.82 -5.11 15.30
C HIS A 143 -16.62 -4.32 16.60
N PRO A 144 -17.44 -3.31 16.93
CA PRO A 144 -17.18 -2.33 18.00
C PRO A 144 -16.91 -2.88 19.40
N HIS A 145 -17.36 -4.10 19.69
CA HIS A 145 -17.27 -4.71 21.02
C HIS A 145 -16.47 -6.01 21.03
N GLU A 146 -15.75 -6.30 19.95
CA GLU A 146 -14.91 -7.50 19.83
C GLU A 146 -13.44 -7.13 19.73
N ASN A 147 -12.58 -8.15 19.83
CA ASN A 147 -11.16 -8.00 19.56
C ASN A 147 -10.94 -7.77 18.06
N ASN A 148 -10.54 -6.54 17.69
CA ASN A 148 -10.31 -6.12 16.32
C ASN A 148 -8.85 -6.30 15.85
N LEU A 149 -8.04 -7.14 16.51
CA LEU A 149 -6.62 -7.33 16.18
C LEU A 149 -6.37 -7.64 14.68
N TYR A 150 -7.17 -8.54 14.10
CA TYR A 150 -7.06 -8.89 12.68
C TYR A 150 -7.51 -7.75 11.75
N HIS A 151 -8.58 -7.05 12.12
CA HIS A 151 -9.07 -5.88 11.42
C HIS A 151 -8.03 -4.75 11.44
N GLU A 152 -7.40 -4.50 12.59
CA GLU A 152 -6.30 -3.54 12.74
C GLU A 152 -5.15 -3.89 11.81
N GLY A 153 -4.64 -5.13 11.84
CA GLY A 153 -3.50 -5.49 11.01
C GLY A 153 -3.81 -5.42 9.51
N TYR A 154 -5.03 -5.77 9.09
CA TYR A 154 -5.49 -5.55 7.71
C TYR A 154 -5.48 -4.06 7.34
N LEU A 155 -6.04 -3.19 8.19
CA LEU A 155 -6.04 -1.75 7.95
C LEU A 155 -4.64 -1.15 7.93
N ARG A 156 -3.71 -1.59 8.78
CA ARG A 156 -2.31 -1.15 8.76
C ARG A 156 -1.63 -1.47 7.43
N GLY A 157 -1.91 -2.65 6.87
CA GLY A 157 -1.46 -3.05 5.54
C GLY A 157 -2.01 -2.12 4.46
N ILE A 158 -3.34 -1.95 4.42
CA ILE A 158 -4.00 -1.16 3.37
C ILE A 158 -3.63 0.31 3.45
N LEU A 159 -3.62 0.91 4.64
CA LEU A 159 -3.25 2.31 4.82
C LEU A 159 -1.82 2.57 4.32
N GLY A 160 -0.90 1.64 4.58
CA GLY A 160 0.45 1.75 4.06
C GLY A 160 0.53 1.63 2.54
N GLU A 161 -0.26 0.75 1.94
CA GLU A 161 -0.37 0.68 0.47
C GLU A 161 -0.96 1.96 -0.15
N LEU A 162 -2.05 2.48 0.43
CA LEU A 162 -2.68 3.72 -0.03
C LEU A 162 -1.70 4.88 -0.02
N ARG A 163 -0.88 4.99 1.02
CA ARG A 163 0.15 6.04 1.11
C ARG A 163 1.23 5.87 0.08
N ALA A 164 1.76 4.67 -0.08
CA ALA A 164 2.76 4.41 -1.12
C ALA A 164 2.25 4.81 -2.52
N MET A 165 0.98 4.51 -2.82
CA MET A 165 0.35 4.91 -4.10
C MET A 165 0.15 6.42 -4.22
N LEU A 166 -0.19 7.11 -3.12
CA LEU A 166 -0.34 8.56 -3.10
C LEU A 166 1.01 9.30 -3.25
N LEU A 167 2.12 8.67 -2.85
CA LEU A 167 3.47 9.21 -3.03
C LEU A 167 3.96 9.12 -4.48
N ASN A 168 3.59 8.06 -5.18
CA ASN A 168 3.95 7.90 -6.59
C ASN A 168 3.05 8.77 -7.45
N GLN A 169 3.59 9.83 -8.05
CA GLN A 169 2.84 10.69 -8.97
C GLN A 169 2.69 9.99 -10.35
N PRO A 170 1.56 10.19 -11.05
CA PRO A 170 1.41 9.75 -12.44
C PRO A 170 2.51 10.37 -13.32
N GLN A 171 3.00 9.59 -14.27
CA GLN A 171 3.98 10.08 -15.23
C GLN A 171 3.30 10.93 -16.31
N THR A 172 4.06 11.84 -16.92
CA THR A 172 3.56 12.75 -17.97
C THR A 172 3.71 12.19 -19.39
N ASP A 173 4.62 11.25 -19.58
CA ASP A 173 4.97 10.62 -20.86
C ASP A 173 4.27 9.26 -21.07
N SER A 174 3.69 8.69 -20.02
CA SER A 174 2.96 7.42 -20.08
C SER A 174 1.68 7.45 -19.27
N ILE A 175 0.73 6.60 -19.67
CA ILE A 175 -0.53 6.36 -18.98
C ILE A 175 -0.56 4.94 -18.44
N ALA A 176 -0.96 4.77 -17.19
CA ALA A 176 -1.08 3.46 -16.56
C ALA A 176 -2.35 3.41 -15.68
N PRO A 177 -3.55 3.25 -16.27
CA PRO A 177 -4.83 3.41 -15.54
C PRO A 177 -4.91 2.62 -14.23
N LYS A 178 -4.37 1.38 -14.24
CA LYS A 178 -4.30 0.52 -13.06
C LYS A 178 -3.52 1.16 -11.92
N TYR A 179 -2.31 1.63 -12.21
CA TYR A 179 -1.37 2.16 -11.22
C TYR A 179 -1.64 3.63 -10.86
N ASP A 180 -2.12 4.42 -11.82
CA ASP A 180 -2.35 5.85 -11.64
C ASP A 180 -3.53 6.14 -10.70
N SER A 181 -4.58 5.30 -10.73
CA SER A 181 -5.79 5.55 -9.92
C SER A 181 -6.67 4.34 -9.60
N ILE A 182 -6.83 3.33 -10.47
CA ILE A 182 -7.79 2.22 -10.22
C ILE A 182 -7.41 1.44 -8.96
N ARG A 183 -6.13 1.08 -8.79
CA ARG A 183 -5.66 0.36 -7.61
C ARG A 183 -5.84 1.18 -6.33
N LEU A 184 -5.51 2.47 -6.38
CA LEU A 184 -5.72 3.41 -5.27
C LEU A 184 -7.19 3.46 -4.85
N LEU A 185 -8.09 3.64 -5.81
CA LEU A 185 -9.53 3.70 -5.59
C LEU A 185 -10.04 2.40 -4.96
N LYS A 186 -9.70 1.24 -5.53
CA LYS A 186 -10.13 -0.07 -5.01
C LYS A 186 -9.62 -0.30 -3.59
N SER A 187 -8.34 -0.04 -3.31
CA SER A 187 -7.79 -0.16 -1.95
C SER A 187 -8.48 0.77 -0.95
N PHE A 188 -8.88 1.97 -1.39
CA PHE A 188 -9.63 2.91 -0.55
C PHE A 188 -11.03 2.35 -0.22
N LEU A 189 -11.73 1.79 -1.21
CA LEU A 189 -13.01 1.12 -0.99
C LEU A 189 -12.86 -0.10 -0.07
N TYR A 190 -11.75 -0.82 -0.14
CA TYR A 190 -11.49 -1.99 0.71
C TYR A 190 -11.28 -1.60 2.19
N ALA A 191 -10.56 -0.52 2.47
CA ALA A 191 -10.50 0.03 3.83
C ALA A 191 -11.90 0.43 4.31
N LYS A 192 -12.64 1.19 3.50
CA LYS A 192 -13.98 1.68 3.87
C LYS A 192 -14.99 0.56 4.08
N LYS A 193 -15.02 -0.47 3.22
CA LYS A 193 -15.93 -1.61 3.39
C LYS A 193 -15.60 -2.41 4.65
N ALA A 194 -14.31 -2.55 4.99
CA ALA A 194 -13.88 -3.25 6.20
C ALA A 194 -14.32 -2.52 7.47
N ILE A 195 -14.13 -1.19 7.51
CA ILE A 195 -14.56 -0.33 8.62
C ILE A 195 -16.09 -0.33 8.79
N LEU A 196 -16.83 -0.21 7.70
CA LEU A 196 -18.29 -0.08 7.75
C LEU A 196 -19.04 -1.42 7.67
N ASN A 197 -18.30 -2.53 7.71
CA ASN A 197 -18.83 -3.88 7.64
C ASN A 197 -19.71 -4.13 6.39
N ILE A 198 -19.27 -3.65 5.23
CA ILE A 198 -19.94 -3.80 3.93
C ILE A 198 -19.44 -5.08 3.26
N LYS A 199 -20.34 -6.03 2.97
CA LYS A 199 -20.01 -7.38 2.47
C LYS A 199 -19.97 -7.48 0.95
N GLU A 200 -20.48 -6.47 0.26
CA GLU A 200 -20.45 -6.34 -1.19
C GLU A 200 -19.00 -6.39 -1.69
N VAL A 201 -18.78 -7.05 -2.84
CA VAL A 201 -17.43 -7.32 -3.38
C VAL A 201 -17.11 -6.48 -4.62
N ASN A 202 -18.12 -5.88 -5.24
CA ASN A 202 -17.96 -5.08 -6.43
C ASN A 202 -17.84 -3.59 -6.07
N ALA A 203 -16.94 -2.86 -6.73
CA ALA A 203 -16.67 -1.46 -6.44
C ALA A 203 -17.92 -0.56 -6.50
N TRP A 204 -18.80 -0.77 -7.49
CA TRP A 204 -20.06 -0.03 -7.64
C TRP A 204 -21.05 -0.36 -6.52
N GLU A 205 -21.21 -1.64 -6.19
CA GLU A 205 -22.08 -2.10 -5.09
C GLU A 205 -21.56 -1.57 -3.73
N ILE A 206 -20.24 -1.57 -3.51
CA ILE A 206 -19.60 -0.98 -2.33
C ILE A 206 -19.88 0.52 -2.27
N LEU A 207 -19.67 1.25 -3.36
CA LEU A 207 -19.94 2.69 -3.43
C LEU A 207 -21.41 3.02 -3.14
N ASP A 208 -22.35 2.23 -3.65
CA ASP A 208 -23.78 2.43 -3.38
C ASP A 208 -24.13 2.19 -1.91
N ARG A 209 -23.48 1.23 -1.25
CA ARG A 209 -23.59 1.05 0.21
C ARG A 209 -22.94 2.18 0.99
N LEU A 210 -21.79 2.68 0.55
CA LEU A 210 -21.10 3.82 1.18
C LEU A 210 -21.94 5.10 1.11
N LYS A 211 -22.59 5.40 -0.02
CA LYS A 211 -23.51 6.53 -0.16
C LYS A 211 -24.66 6.49 0.86
N ARG A 212 -25.13 5.29 1.22
CA ARG A 212 -26.20 5.11 2.22
C ARG A 212 -25.68 5.19 3.65
N LYS A 213 -24.49 4.65 3.92
CA LYS A 213 -23.89 4.62 5.28
C LYS A 213 -23.21 5.92 5.70
N GLU A 214 -22.71 6.69 4.74
CA GLU A 214 -22.08 7.99 4.97
C GLU A 214 -22.67 9.05 4.02
N PRO A 215 -23.93 9.50 4.23
CA PRO A 215 -24.60 10.44 3.32
C PRO A 215 -23.86 11.76 3.12
N ASN A 216 -23.13 12.21 4.14
CA ASN A 216 -22.31 13.43 4.10
C ASN A 216 -21.19 13.37 3.06
N LEU A 217 -20.80 12.17 2.60
CA LEU A 217 -19.75 11.93 1.61
C LEU A 217 -20.31 11.49 0.25
N LYS A 218 -21.62 11.61 0.06
CA LYS A 218 -22.32 11.11 -1.13
C LYS A 218 -21.77 11.70 -2.43
N SER A 219 -21.47 13.00 -2.48
CA SER A 219 -20.91 13.66 -3.66
C SER A 219 -19.56 13.08 -4.08
N ASP A 220 -18.67 12.85 -3.12
CA ASP A 220 -17.37 12.22 -3.35
C ASP A 220 -17.55 10.79 -3.86
N TYR A 221 -18.46 10.01 -3.29
CA TYR A 221 -18.74 8.65 -3.75
C TYR A 221 -19.40 8.60 -5.14
N GLU A 222 -20.20 9.59 -5.50
CA GLU A 222 -20.72 9.73 -6.86
C GLU A 222 -19.61 10.05 -7.86
N LEU A 223 -18.67 10.93 -7.50
CA LEU A 223 -17.52 11.22 -8.34
C LEU A 223 -16.59 10.01 -8.49
N LEU A 224 -16.32 9.28 -7.41
CA LEU A 224 -15.57 8.02 -7.46
C LEU A 224 -16.28 6.95 -8.31
N SER A 225 -17.61 6.90 -8.27
CA SER A 225 -18.42 5.99 -9.11
C SER A 225 -18.31 6.30 -10.60
N LYS A 226 -18.31 7.59 -10.96
CA LYS A 226 -18.04 8.04 -12.34
C LYS A 226 -16.61 7.73 -12.75
N ALA A 227 -15.64 8.04 -11.88
CA ALA A 227 -14.22 7.83 -12.13
C ALA A 227 -13.90 6.36 -12.38
N ILE A 228 -14.31 5.44 -11.49
CA ILE A 228 -14.04 4.01 -11.68
C ILE A 228 -14.70 3.46 -12.96
N SER A 229 -15.90 3.94 -13.29
CA SER A 229 -16.58 3.54 -14.53
C SER A 229 -15.82 3.99 -15.78
N PHE A 230 -15.35 5.24 -15.78
CA PHE A 230 -14.54 5.77 -16.87
C PHE A 230 -13.20 5.04 -16.98
N LEU A 231 -12.46 4.92 -15.88
CA LEU A 231 -11.11 4.37 -15.87
C LEU A 231 -11.06 2.88 -16.23
N GLU A 232 -12.01 2.09 -15.74
CA GLU A 232 -12.13 0.66 -16.11
C GLU A 232 -12.52 0.51 -17.59
N LEU A 233 -13.45 1.34 -18.09
CA LEU A 233 -13.79 1.35 -19.52
C LEU A 233 -12.59 1.77 -20.38
N PHE A 234 -11.86 2.80 -19.95
CA PHE A 234 -10.68 3.30 -20.65
C PHE A 234 -9.57 2.25 -20.70
N LYS A 235 -9.24 1.63 -19.56
CA LYS A 235 -8.29 0.50 -19.48
C LYS A 235 -8.71 -0.63 -20.42
N PHE A 236 -9.98 -1.03 -20.35
CA PHE A 236 -10.54 -2.09 -21.19
C PHE A 236 -10.39 -1.78 -22.69
N MET A 237 -10.68 -0.54 -23.10
CA MET A 237 -10.54 -0.13 -24.50
C MET A 237 -9.08 -0.09 -24.96
N LEU A 238 -8.14 0.34 -24.11
CA LEU A 238 -6.72 0.31 -24.42
C LEU A 238 -6.23 -1.12 -24.64
N GLN A 239 -6.58 -2.05 -23.74
CA GLN A 239 -6.20 -3.45 -23.85
C GLN A 239 -6.77 -4.12 -25.10
N LEU A 240 -8.00 -3.75 -25.51
CA LEU A 240 -8.64 -4.31 -26.69
C LEU A 240 -8.04 -3.80 -28.02
N PHE A 241 -7.56 -2.55 -28.07
CA PHE A 241 -7.16 -1.88 -29.31
C PHE A 241 -5.66 -1.72 -29.53
N VAL A 242 -4.87 -1.72 -28.46
CA VAL A 242 -3.42 -1.45 -28.53
C VAL A 242 -2.65 -2.74 -28.26
N ILE A 243 -2.53 -3.12 -26.99
CA ILE A 243 -1.82 -4.30 -26.51
C ILE A 243 -2.22 -4.58 -25.06
N GLN A 244 -2.08 -5.82 -24.59
CA GLN A 244 -2.24 -6.19 -23.18
C GLN A 244 -1.02 -5.76 -22.36
N GLU A 245 -0.85 -4.44 -22.19
CA GLU A 245 0.13 -3.87 -21.27
C GLU A 245 -0.57 -3.07 -20.17
N GLU A 246 0.12 -2.85 -19.05
CA GLU A 246 -0.41 -2.07 -17.91
C GLU A 246 0.06 -0.61 -17.93
N ARG A 247 1.04 -0.28 -18.77
CA ARG A 247 1.58 1.06 -18.98
C ARG A 247 1.75 1.28 -20.47
N PHE A 248 1.28 2.42 -20.96
CA PHE A 248 1.34 2.77 -22.37
C PHE A 248 2.08 4.09 -22.53
N ARG A 249 3.13 4.11 -23.34
CA ARG A 249 3.84 5.33 -23.71
C ARG A 249 3.10 6.05 -24.81
N ILE A 250 2.79 7.33 -24.60
CA ILE A 250 1.85 8.06 -25.46
C ILE A 250 2.38 8.21 -26.89
N ASP A 251 3.70 8.37 -27.03
CA ASP A 251 4.42 8.52 -28.30
C ASP A 251 4.49 7.22 -29.12
N GLU A 252 4.40 6.06 -28.47
CA GLU A 252 4.42 4.75 -29.12
C GLU A 252 3.03 4.32 -29.65
N LEU A 253 1.96 5.06 -29.33
CA LEU A 253 0.59 4.70 -29.69
C LEU A 253 0.18 5.19 -31.08
N ASN A 254 -0.44 4.29 -31.87
CA ASN A 254 -0.93 4.64 -33.20
C ASN A 254 -2.18 5.54 -33.12
N LYS A 255 -2.09 6.74 -33.69
CA LYS A 255 -3.19 7.74 -33.72
C LYS A 255 -4.54 7.20 -34.21
N SER A 256 -4.53 6.25 -35.15
CA SER A 256 -5.78 5.65 -35.66
C SER A 256 -6.48 4.79 -34.61
N GLN A 257 -5.73 4.01 -33.83
CA GLN A 257 -6.25 3.23 -32.69
C GLN A 257 -6.80 4.15 -31.60
N LEU A 258 -6.05 5.20 -31.26
CA LEU A 258 -6.45 6.20 -30.27
C LEU A 258 -7.77 6.89 -30.65
N THR A 259 -7.91 7.27 -31.92
CA THR A 259 -9.15 7.86 -32.44
C THR A 259 -10.31 6.88 -32.38
N ALA A 260 -10.09 5.59 -32.69
CA ALA A 260 -11.11 4.56 -32.61
C ALA A 260 -11.58 4.33 -31.17
N ILE A 261 -10.66 4.32 -30.20
CA ILE A 261 -10.97 4.26 -28.76
C ILE A 261 -11.85 5.45 -28.37
N ALA A 262 -11.42 6.67 -28.67
CA ALA A 262 -12.13 7.89 -28.28
C ALA A 262 -13.56 7.93 -28.84
N LYS A 263 -13.74 7.60 -30.13
CA LYS A 263 -15.06 7.54 -30.76
C LYS A 263 -15.97 6.49 -30.13
N ARG A 264 -15.43 5.31 -29.80
CA ARG A 264 -16.20 4.23 -29.14
C ARG A 264 -16.55 4.57 -27.68
N MET A 265 -15.75 5.38 -27.01
CA MET A 265 -16.07 5.96 -25.71
C MET A 265 -17.06 7.13 -25.80
N GLY A 266 -17.45 7.55 -27.01
CA GLY A 266 -18.46 8.57 -27.26
C GLY A 266 -17.93 9.99 -27.42
N TYR A 267 -16.61 10.18 -27.50
CA TYR A 267 -16.00 11.50 -27.68
C TYR A 267 -16.10 11.96 -29.14
N LYS A 268 -16.25 13.27 -29.30
CA LYS A 268 -16.34 13.99 -30.58
C LYS A 268 -15.40 15.20 -30.53
N PRO A 269 -14.82 15.64 -31.65
CA PRO A 269 -13.88 16.75 -31.63
C PRO A 269 -14.62 18.06 -31.29
N ILE A 270 -13.95 18.96 -30.57
CA ILE A 270 -14.49 20.28 -30.21
C ILE A 270 -13.46 21.33 -30.64
N GLY A 271 -13.76 22.06 -31.72
CA GLY A 271 -12.84 23.03 -32.30
C GLY A 271 -11.53 22.36 -32.74
N LEU A 272 -10.40 22.81 -32.20
CA LEU A 272 -9.07 22.26 -32.48
C LEU A 272 -8.68 21.07 -31.59
N VAL A 273 -9.49 20.74 -30.57
CA VAL A 273 -9.21 19.65 -29.64
C VAL A 273 -9.75 18.35 -30.21
N SER A 274 -8.87 17.38 -30.44
CA SER A 274 -9.26 16.08 -31.01
C SER A 274 -10.12 15.27 -30.02
N GLU A 275 -10.76 14.21 -30.52
CA GLU A 275 -11.49 13.26 -29.67
C GLU A 275 -10.58 12.63 -28.61
N TRP A 276 -9.34 12.31 -29.00
CA TRP A 276 -8.36 11.69 -28.10
C TRP A 276 -7.85 12.64 -27.03
N ASP A 277 -7.59 13.90 -27.39
CA ASP A 277 -7.17 14.92 -26.41
C ASP A 277 -8.21 15.08 -25.31
N GLN A 278 -9.50 15.03 -25.66
CA GLN A 278 -10.58 15.09 -24.66
C GLN A 278 -10.61 13.86 -23.75
N VAL A 279 -10.35 12.66 -24.28
CA VAL A 279 -10.22 11.44 -23.46
C VAL A 279 -9.07 11.59 -22.47
N LEU A 280 -7.91 12.09 -22.92
CA LEU A 280 -6.76 12.32 -22.05
C LEU A 280 -7.03 13.38 -20.96
N ILE A 281 -7.70 14.48 -21.32
CA ILE A 281 -8.11 15.50 -20.36
C ILE A 281 -9.01 14.89 -19.27
N ASP A 282 -10.01 14.10 -19.67
CA ASP A 282 -10.92 13.44 -18.74
C ASP A 282 -10.20 12.37 -17.90
N TYR A 283 -9.25 11.63 -18.49
CA TYR A 283 -8.40 10.68 -17.80
C TYR A 283 -7.62 11.35 -16.67
N TYR A 284 -6.81 12.37 -16.97
CA TYR A 284 -6.03 13.07 -15.96
C TYR A 284 -6.91 13.83 -14.95
N ARG A 285 -8.10 14.31 -15.36
CA ARG A 285 -9.10 14.85 -14.43
C ARG A 285 -9.53 13.79 -13.42
N TYR A 286 -9.97 12.61 -13.88
CA TYR A 286 -10.43 11.55 -12.97
C TYR A 286 -9.30 11.00 -12.10
N VAL A 287 -8.09 10.83 -12.62
CA VAL A 287 -6.91 10.43 -11.83
C VAL A 287 -6.68 11.41 -10.69
N ARG A 288 -6.66 12.72 -10.99
CA ARG A 288 -6.48 13.77 -9.98
C ARG A 288 -7.61 13.80 -8.94
N GLU A 289 -8.87 13.69 -9.37
CA GLU A 289 -10.01 13.68 -8.44
C GLU A 289 -10.01 12.46 -7.52
N VAL A 290 -9.69 11.27 -8.03
CA VAL A 290 -9.55 10.06 -7.22
C VAL A 290 -8.45 10.25 -6.18
N ARG A 291 -7.26 10.71 -6.59
CA ARG A 291 -6.14 10.95 -5.68
C ARG A 291 -6.48 11.98 -4.61
N ARG A 292 -7.14 13.08 -4.98
CA ARG A 292 -7.60 14.13 -4.07
C ARG A 292 -8.58 13.59 -3.04
N ILE A 293 -9.64 12.91 -3.47
CA ILE A 293 -10.67 12.34 -2.57
C ILE A 293 -10.05 11.30 -1.64
N CYS A 294 -9.25 10.37 -2.18
CA CYS A 294 -8.58 9.35 -1.37
C CYS A 294 -7.64 9.98 -0.34
N SER A 295 -6.90 11.03 -0.71
CA SER A 295 -6.01 11.76 0.20
C SER A 295 -6.79 12.44 1.34
N ILE A 296 -7.87 13.17 1.04
CA ILE A 296 -8.70 13.86 2.04
C ILE A 296 -9.30 12.87 3.05
N HIS A 297 -9.79 11.72 2.59
CA HIS A 297 -10.45 10.76 3.47
C HIS A 297 -9.49 9.78 4.14
N LEU A 298 -8.22 9.75 3.75
CA LEU A 298 -7.21 8.88 4.35
C LEU A 298 -7.05 9.15 5.85
N GLU A 299 -7.14 10.42 6.26
CA GLU A 299 -7.05 10.82 7.67
C GLU A 299 -8.15 10.21 8.53
N LYS A 300 -9.37 10.08 8.01
CA LYS A 300 -10.49 9.44 8.73
C LYS A 300 -10.24 7.96 8.94
N ILE A 301 -9.65 7.28 7.96
CA ILE A 301 -9.28 5.86 8.05
C ILE A 301 -8.12 5.69 9.05
N ALA A 302 -7.12 6.58 9.00
CA ALA A 302 -6.02 6.61 9.95
C ALA A 302 -6.49 6.87 11.39
N LYS A 303 -7.47 7.76 11.57
CA LYS A 303 -8.11 8.00 12.87
C LYS A 303 -8.81 6.75 13.40
N HIS A 304 -9.64 6.10 12.59
CA HIS A 304 -10.29 4.83 12.98
C HIS A 304 -9.26 3.76 13.37
N MET A 305 -8.18 3.60 12.60
CA MET A 305 -7.11 2.66 12.94
C MET A 305 -6.43 3.03 14.26
N THR A 306 -6.17 4.32 14.47
CA THR A 306 -5.64 4.82 15.74
C THR A 306 -6.60 4.51 16.88
N ASP A 307 -7.92 4.62 16.65
CA ASP A 307 -9.00 4.36 17.61
C ASP A 307 -9.03 2.93 18.14
N ILE A 308 -8.74 1.96 17.27
CA ILE A 308 -8.77 0.54 17.60
C ILE A 308 -7.39 -0.05 17.95
N SER A 309 -6.33 0.76 17.89
CA SER A 309 -4.94 0.28 17.94
C SER A 309 -4.58 -0.35 19.28
N VAL A 310 -4.01 -1.57 19.24
CA VAL A 310 -3.44 -2.24 20.42
C VAL A 310 -2.25 -1.51 21.03
N PHE A 311 -1.66 -0.52 20.35
CA PHE A 311 -0.57 0.29 20.91
C PHE A 311 -1.05 1.35 21.89
N ARG A 312 -2.35 1.65 21.96
CA ARG A 312 -2.91 2.55 22.99
C ARG A 312 -2.63 2.07 24.41
N GLU A 313 -2.62 0.75 24.60
CA GLU A 313 -2.29 0.12 25.89
C GLU A 313 -0.83 0.34 26.32
N LEU A 314 0.05 0.85 25.44
CA LEU A 314 1.41 1.23 25.86
C LEU A 314 1.41 2.39 26.86
N LYS A 315 0.38 3.26 26.82
CA LYS A 315 0.18 4.33 27.83
C LYS A 315 -0.25 3.78 29.19
N ILE A 316 -0.81 2.57 29.24
CA ILE A 316 -1.27 1.95 30.48
C ILE A 316 -0.05 1.27 31.13
N HIS A 317 0.40 1.82 32.26
CA HIS A 317 1.50 1.30 33.09
C HIS A 317 1.08 0.04 33.88
N ASP A 318 0.51 -0.96 33.21
CA ASP A 318 -0.19 -2.04 33.92
C ASP A 318 0.73 -3.11 34.52
N ASN A 319 2.06 -2.98 34.38
CA ASN A 319 3.01 -3.81 35.12
C ASN A 319 4.41 -3.20 35.11
N ARG A 320 4.91 -2.81 36.30
CA ARG A 320 6.28 -2.28 36.49
C ARG A 320 7.41 -3.28 36.20
N ASN A 321 7.10 -4.53 35.86
CA ASN A 321 8.08 -5.61 35.70
C ASN A 321 8.44 -5.94 34.24
N ASP A 322 7.82 -5.31 33.24
CA ASP A 322 8.01 -5.67 31.83
C ASP A 322 8.39 -4.45 30.98
N ASN A 323 9.60 -4.50 30.42
CA ASN A 323 10.24 -3.42 29.69
C ASN A 323 9.44 -3.00 28.44
N ILE A 324 9.25 -1.70 28.24
CA ILE A 324 8.40 -1.15 27.19
C ILE A 324 8.82 -1.56 25.78
N HIS A 325 10.13 -1.74 25.52
CA HIS A 325 10.61 -2.16 24.21
C HIS A 325 10.17 -3.58 23.87
N PHE A 326 10.30 -4.50 24.81
CA PHE A 326 9.89 -5.89 24.60
C PHE A 326 8.37 -6.03 24.51
N ARG A 327 7.60 -5.21 25.26
CA ARG A 327 6.14 -5.10 25.09
C ARG A 327 5.77 -4.65 23.68
N LEU A 328 6.41 -3.58 23.20
CA LEU A 328 6.19 -3.07 21.84
C LEU A 328 6.57 -4.12 20.79
N ILE A 329 7.73 -4.77 20.92
CA ILE A 329 8.18 -5.81 19.98
C ILE A 329 7.18 -6.98 19.95
N ARG A 330 6.72 -7.47 21.10
CA ARG A 330 5.73 -8.57 21.15
C ARG A 330 4.41 -8.19 20.49
N LYS A 331 3.89 -6.99 20.75
CA LYS A 331 2.67 -6.50 20.07
C LYS A 331 2.89 -6.33 18.56
N ALA A 332 4.06 -5.82 18.15
CA ALA A 332 4.40 -5.60 16.76
C ALA A 332 4.58 -6.90 15.95
N GLN A 333 4.94 -8.03 16.59
CA GLN A 333 5.14 -9.32 15.91
C GLN A 333 3.91 -9.80 15.12
N PHE A 334 2.70 -9.52 15.60
CA PHE A 334 1.48 -9.89 14.90
C PHE A 334 1.31 -9.11 13.58
N PHE A 335 1.82 -7.88 13.53
CA PHE A 335 1.74 -6.98 12.37
C PHE A 335 3.01 -6.99 11.51
N GLU A 336 3.83 -8.03 11.60
CA GLU A 336 5.01 -8.18 10.75
C GLU A 336 4.61 -8.18 9.26
N GLY A 337 5.13 -7.24 8.48
CA GLY A 337 4.67 -6.98 7.11
C GLY A 337 3.86 -5.69 6.96
N ALA A 338 3.32 -5.15 8.06
CA ALA A 338 2.56 -3.91 8.04
C ALA A 338 3.46 -2.69 7.83
N LYS A 339 2.97 -1.76 7.01
CA LYS A 339 3.72 -0.56 6.60
C LYS A 339 3.32 0.70 7.41
N PHE A 340 2.20 0.67 8.12
CA PHE A 340 1.65 1.80 8.87
C PHE A 340 1.87 1.67 10.39
N TRP A 341 2.58 2.65 10.97
CA TRP A 341 2.85 2.75 12.41
C TRP A 341 2.77 4.18 12.94
N GLU A 342 2.01 5.07 12.29
CA GLU A 342 1.94 6.46 12.75
C GLU A 342 1.21 6.65 14.07
N ASP A 343 0.26 5.80 14.39
CA ASP A 343 -0.43 5.84 15.67
C ASP A 343 0.56 5.62 16.83
N LEU A 344 1.54 4.73 16.65
CA LEU A 344 2.64 4.54 17.60
C LEU A 344 3.50 5.82 17.71
N ILE A 345 3.83 6.45 16.57
CA ILE A 345 4.57 7.71 16.52
C ILE A 345 3.80 8.81 17.27
N GLN A 346 2.50 8.97 17.00
CA GLN A 346 1.62 9.94 17.66
C GLN A 346 1.51 9.68 19.16
N ILE A 347 1.40 8.42 19.57
CA ILE A 347 1.37 8.04 20.98
C ILE A 347 2.65 8.50 21.69
N LEU A 348 3.82 8.24 21.10
CA LEU A 348 5.10 8.67 21.65
C LEU A 348 5.24 10.20 21.66
N GLU A 349 4.87 10.89 20.58
CA GLU A 349 4.96 12.36 20.51
C GLU A 349 3.99 13.09 21.45
N SER A 350 2.90 12.44 21.85
CA SER A 350 1.86 13.06 22.68
C SER A 350 2.21 13.17 24.16
N ASP A 351 3.27 12.51 24.62
CA ASP A 351 3.59 12.41 26.05
C ASP A 351 5.12 12.37 26.29
N ASN A 352 5.66 13.45 26.83
CA ASN A 352 7.09 13.56 27.15
C ASN A 352 7.53 12.54 28.21
N GLU A 353 6.68 12.22 29.18
CA GLU A 353 6.98 11.23 30.23
C GLU A 353 7.11 9.83 29.63
N MET A 354 6.30 9.53 28.61
CA MET A 354 6.41 8.29 27.84
C MET A 354 7.75 8.20 27.12
N ILE A 355 8.21 9.27 26.46
CA ILE A 355 9.51 9.28 25.77
C ILE A 355 10.65 9.09 26.78
N GLU A 356 10.62 9.78 27.91
CA GLU A 356 11.62 9.59 28.95
C GLU A 356 11.64 8.17 29.49
N THR A 357 10.47 7.59 29.76
CA THR A 357 10.34 6.20 30.21
C THR A 357 10.88 5.25 29.15
N PHE A 358 10.55 5.47 27.89
CA PHE A 358 11.05 4.69 26.75
C PHE A 358 12.58 4.72 26.68
N LEU A 359 13.19 5.89 26.81
CA LEU A 359 14.65 6.02 26.79
C LEU A 359 15.33 5.41 28.03
N LYS A 360 14.76 5.61 29.23
CA LYS A 360 15.26 5.01 30.47
C LYS A 360 15.21 3.48 30.39
N ASP A 361 14.08 2.92 29.97
CA ASP A 361 13.90 1.48 29.81
C ASP A 361 14.90 0.88 28.84
N PHE A 362 15.28 1.59 27.77
CA PHE A 362 16.32 1.12 26.87
C PHE A 362 17.68 1.02 27.56
N GLU A 363 18.07 2.06 28.29
CA GLU A 363 19.39 2.12 28.93
C GLU A 363 19.52 1.20 30.15
N TYR A 364 18.40 0.83 30.79
CA TYR A 364 18.38 -0.22 31.81
C TYR A 364 18.65 -1.63 31.24
N LEU A 365 18.54 -1.83 29.92
CA LEU A 365 18.88 -3.11 29.29
C LEU A 365 20.39 -3.26 29.16
N GLY A 366 20.91 -4.45 29.49
CA GLY A 366 22.29 -4.79 29.13
C GLY A 366 22.52 -4.81 27.62
N GLU A 367 23.77 -4.63 27.17
CA GLU A 367 24.13 -4.44 25.76
C GLU A 367 23.54 -5.49 24.80
N LYS A 368 23.55 -6.78 25.19
CA LYS A 368 22.97 -7.85 24.36
C LYS A 368 21.47 -7.64 24.11
N ARG A 369 20.72 -7.19 25.11
CA ARG A 369 19.28 -6.93 24.98
C ARG A 369 19.02 -5.65 24.20
N GLN A 370 19.83 -4.61 24.39
CA GLN A 370 19.78 -3.41 23.56
C GLN A 370 19.96 -3.74 22.07
N GLN A 371 20.95 -4.59 21.73
CA GLN A 371 21.17 -5.02 20.35
C GLN A 371 19.97 -5.76 19.76
N ILE A 372 19.28 -6.61 20.55
CA ILE A 372 18.03 -7.26 20.13
C ILE A 372 16.96 -6.21 19.81
N VAL A 373 16.74 -5.25 20.70
CA VAL A 373 15.76 -4.18 20.53
C VAL A 373 16.04 -3.36 19.27
N ILE A 374 17.28 -2.89 19.11
CA ILE A 374 17.71 -2.12 17.93
C ILE A 374 17.47 -2.93 16.65
N LYS A 375 17.90 -4.20 16.63
CA LYS A 375 17.69 -5.08 15.47
C LYS A 375 16.21 -5.25 15.13
N SER A 376 15.36 -5.44 16.15
CA SER A 376 13.91 -5.57 15.96
C SER A 376 13.29 -4.31 15.35
N TYR A 377 13.69 -3.12 15.78
CA TYR A 377 13.20 -1.86 15.18
C TYR A 377 13.76 -1.63 13.78
N THR A 378 15.02 -1.95 13.51
CA THR A 378 15.60 -1.81 12.16
C THR A 378 14.91 -2.71 11.14
N ASN A 379 14.41 -3.89 11.55
CA ASN A 379 13.65 -4.77 10.65
C ASN A 379 12.37 -4.10 10.12
N TRP A 380 11.82 -3.09 10.81
CA TRP A 380 10.65 -2.36 10.32
C TRP A 380 10.95 -1.54 9.05
N ALA A 381 12.21 -1.15 8.83
CA ALA A 381 12.62 -0.47 7.59
C ALA A 381 12.38 -1.33 6.35
N GLN A 382 12.36 -2.67 6.49
CA GLN A 382 12.02 -3.58 5.40
C GLN A 382 10.63 -3.30 4.82
N TYR A 383 9.71 -2.79 5.64
CA TYR A 383 8.33 -2.53 5.26
C TYR A 383 8.05 -1.05 5.01
N SER A 384 8.71 -0.13 5.72
CA SER A 384 8.55 1.31 5.51
C SER A 384 9.75 2.13 6.00
N ILE A 385 10.59 2.59 5.06
CA ILE A 385 11.73 3.49 5.29
C ILE A 385 11.24 4.82 5.91
N ILE A 386 10.17 5.41 5.38
CA ILE A 386 9.63 6.67 5.89
C ILE A 386 9.16 6.56 7.34
N THR A 387 8.54 5.45 7.71
CA THR A 387 8.03 5.26 9.07
C THR A 387 9.16 5.14 10.09
N LEU A 388 10.21 4.36 9.79
CA LEU A 388 11.33 4.24 10.72
C LEU A 388 12.17 5.52 10.78
N THR A 389 12.33 6.22 9.65
CA THR A 389 12.95 7.56 9.67
C THR A 389 12.15 8.45 10.63
N ARG A 390 10.81 8.41 10.61
CA ARG A 390 9.96 9.29 11.45
C ARG A 390 10.10 8.93 12.92
N PHE A 391 10.13 7.64 13.20
CA PHE A 391 10.43 7.13 14.52
C PHE A 391 11.78 7.64 15.03
N LEU A 392 12.83 7.61 14.20
CA LEU A 392 14.14 8.19 14.53
C LEU A 392 14.07 9.70 14.80
N THR A 393 13.32 10.46 14.00
CA THR A 393 13.23 11.92 14.17
C THR A 393 12.62 12.34 15.51
N ILE A 394 11.76 11.51 16.13
CA ILE A 394 11.24 11.77 17.49
C ILE A 394 12.40 11.85 18.47
N PHE A 395 13.22 10.80 18.53
CA PHE A 395 14.31 10.70 19.50
C PHE A 395 15.50 11.61 19.16
N GLY A 396 15.69 11.93 17.88
CA GLY A 396 16.72 12.88 17.46
C GLY A 396 16.54 14.28 18.05
N ARG A 397 15.29 14.68 18.37
CA ARG A 397 15.00 15.94 19.07
C ARG A 397 15.43 15.94 20.53
N TYR A 398 15.68 14.77 21.13
CA TYR A 398 16.10 14.61 22.53
C TYR A 398 17.60 14.32 22.67
N GLN A 399 18.40 14.59 21.63
CA GLN A 399 19.85 14.34 21.65
C GLN A 399 20.63 15.22 22.63
N GLU A 400 20.04 16.31 23.13
CA GLU A 400 20.65 17.10 24.21
C GLU A 400 20.72 16.29 25.53
N ASN A 401 19.86 15.29 25.69
CA ASN A 401 19.92 14.33 26.80
C ASN A 401 20.78 13.11 26.39
N ILE A 402 21.65 12.67 27.31
CA ILE A 402 22.54 11.51 27.11
C ILE A 402 21.78 10.22 26.76
N LEU A 403 20.60 9.99 27.33
CA LEU A 403 19.77 8.81 27.04
C LEU A 403 19.22 8.88 25.61
N GLY A 404 18.73 10.06 25.20
CA GLY A 404 18.22 10.31 23.85
C GLY A 404 19.32 10.18 22.80
N TYR A 405 20.50 10.74 23.07
CA TYR A 405 21.67 10.60 22.21
C TYR A 405 22.10 9.13 22.04
N SER A 406 22.26 8.39 23.14
CA SER A 406 22.69 6.98 23.10
C SER A 406 21.72 6.10 22.29
N PHE A 407 20.42 6.20 22.58
CA PHE A 407 19.39 5.45 21.85
C PHE A 407 19.37 5.82 20.35
N PHE A 408 19.30 7.12 20.04
CA PHE A 408 19.26 7.59 18.66
C PHE A 408 20.51 7.17 17.88
N TYR A 409 21.70 7.36 18.47
CA TYR A 409 22.97 7.01 17.83
C TYR A 409 23.00 5.51 17.47
N LYS A 410 22.68 4.62 18.43
CA LYS A 410 22.65 3.17 18.20
C LYS A 410 21.61 2.78 17.13
N LEU A 411 20.40 3.33 17.20
CA LEU A 411 19.32 3.01 16.27
C LEU A 411 19.60 3.54 14.87
N ASN A 412 20.02 4.80 14.75
CA ASN A 412 20.30 5.44 13.47
C ASN A 412 21.44 4.75 12.73
N LYS A 413 22.52 4.40 13.44
CA LYS A 413 23.64 3.65 12.84
C LYS A 413 23.19 2.31 12.29
N ALA A 414 22.42 1.55 13.08
CA ALA A 414 21.91 0.25 12.66
C ALA A 414 20.92 0.38 11.49
N TYR A 415 20.07 1.40 11.50
CA TYR A 415 19.16 1.72 10.39
C TYR A 415 19.90 2.00 9.09
N LEU A 416 20.90 2.89 9.11
CA LEU A 416 21.68 3.25 7.92
C LEU A 416 22.41 2.03 7.35
N LEU A 417 23.05 1.20 8.20
CA LEU A 417 23.70 -0.04 7.79
C LEU A 417 22.71 -1.08 7.22
N PHE A 418 21.46 -1.06 7.68
CA PHE A 418 20.41 -1.94 7.18
C PHE A 418 19.94 -1.51 5.79
N ILE A 419 19.54 -0.24 5.62
CA ILE A 419 19.06 0.27 4.32
C ILE A 419 20.17 0.32 3.27
N GLU A 420 21.43 0.47 3.68
CA GLU A 420 22.59 0.35 2.79
C GLU A 420 22.63 -1.02 2.09
N LYS A 421 22.08 -2.08 2.68
CA LYS A 421 22.05 -3.43 2.08
C LYS A 421 20.75 -3.72 1.34
N MET A 422 19.73 -2.90 1.50
CA MET A 422 18.44 -3.11 0.85
C MET A 422 18.50 -2.75 -0.64
N PRO A 423 17.76 -3.49 -1.48
CA PRO A 423 17.57 -3.12 -2.88
C PRO A 423 16.67 -1.87 -2.98
N ASN A 424 16.92 -1.06 -4.01
CA ASN A 424 16.12 0.11 -4.35
C ASN A 424 15.98 1.18 -3.25
N THR A 425 16.90 1.20 -2.27
CA THR A 425 16.89 2.19 -1.18
C THR A 425 16.94 3.61 -1.71
N ILE A 426 17.71 3.84 -2.79
CA ILE A 426 17.93 5.19 -3.31
C ILE A 426 16.66 5.76 -3.94
N GLU A 427 15.89 4.94 -4.66
CA GLU A 427 14.58 5.31 -5.21
C GLU A 427 13.63 5.71 -4.10
N TRP A 428 13.56 4.92 -3.02
CA TRP A 428 12.70 5.25 -1.87
C TRP A 428 13.11 6.56 -1.20
N LEU A 429 14.40 6.81 -0.99
CA LEU A 429 14.88 8.06 -0.42
C LEU A 429 14.54 9.26 -1.32
N CYS A 430 14.70 9.11 -2.64
CA CYS A 430 14.32 10.15 -3.61
C CYS A 430 12.81 10.41 -3.61
N LEU A 431 11.98 9.37 -3.54
CA LEU A 431 10.52 9.50 -3.45
C LEU A 431 10.07 10.21 -2.15
N ILE A 432 10.70 9.86 -1.01
CA ILE A 432 10.43 10.53 0.27
C ILE A 432 10.87 11.99 0.19
N PHE A 433 12.05 12.27 -0.36
CA PHE A 433 12.56 13.62 -0.55
C PHE A 433 11.66 14.48 -1.46
N SER A 434 11.20 13.93 -2.59
CA SER A 434 10.33 14.64 -3.53
C SER A 434 8.98 14.98 -2.91
N ASN A 435 8.39 14.09 -2.11
CA ASN A 435 7.07 14.33 -1.51
C ASN A 435 7.14 15.05 -0.15
N TYR A 436 8.22 14.87 0.60
CA TYR A 436 8.42 15.40 1.96
C TYR A 436 9.83 15.99 2.14
N PRO A 437 10.19 17.06 1.42
CA PRO A 437 11.55 17.62 1.47
C PRO A 437 11.91 18.13 2.88
N ASN A 438 10.98 18.82 3.55
CA ASN A 438 11.18 19.30 4.93
C ASN A 438 11.47 18.18 5.91
N TYR A 439 10.87 17.03 5.68
CA TYR A 439 11.05 15.87 6.54
C TYR A 439 12.47 15.30 6.41
N MET A 440 12.98 15.17 5.18
CA MET A 440 14.36 14.77 4.94
C MET A 440 15.37 15.79 5.49
N HIS A 441 15.07 17.09 5.35
CA HIS A 441 15.87 18.15 5.94
C HIS A 441 15.95 18.04 7.47
N GLN A 442 14.81 17.87 8.16
CA GLN A 442 14.76 17.69 9.61
C GLN A 442 15.55 16.47 10.06
N TYR A 443 15.45 15.37 9.30
CA TYR A 443 16.22 14.16 9.59
C TYR A 443 17.72 14.39 9.44
N PHE A 444 18.19 15.01 8.36
CA PHE A 444 19.63 15.29 8.18
C PHE A 444 20.20 16.25 9.22
N GLN A 445 19.39 17.18 9.74
CA GLN A 445 19.81 18.12 10.78
C GLN A 445 20.19 17.45 12.10
N ILE A 446 19.57 16.31 12.43
CA ILE A 446 19.78 15.59 13.69
C ILE A 446 20.78 14.42 13.56
N ILE A 447 21.38 14.20 12.41
CA ILE A 447 22.27 13.05 12.21
C ILE A 447 23.69 13.36 12.72
N PRO A 448 24.30 12.47 13.53
CA PRO A 448 25.72 12.55 13.90
C PRO A 448 26.62 12.66 12.67
N THR A 449 27.63 13.53 12.74
CA THR A 449 28.54 13.82 11.61
C THR A 449 29.22 12.56 11.05
N ASP A 450 29.57 11.60 11.90
CA ASP A 450 30.21 10.34 11.51
C ASP A 450 29.27 9.40 10.74
N HIS A 451 27.95 9.48 10.97
CA HIS A 451 26.97 8.70 10.24
C HIS A 451 26.79 9.16 8.79
N PHE A 452 27.17 10.40 8.44
CA PHE A 452 27.15 10.87 7.05
C PHE A 452 28.10 10.09 6.14
N VAL A 453 29.10 9.38 6.69
CA VAL A 453 29.93 8.46 5.92
C VAL A 453 29.08 7.35 5.30
N ILE A 454 28.11 6.81 6.04
CA ILE A 454 27.21 5.76 5.55
C ILE A 454 26.19 6.35 4.58
N ILE A 455 25.65 7.53 4.87
CA ILE A 455 24.71 8.23 3.97
C ILE A 455 25.34 8.47 2.61
N ASN A 456 26.59 8.96 2.57
CA ASN A 456 27.29 9.20 1.32
C ASN A 456 27.42 7.91 0.49
N ARG A 457 27.79 6.77 1.10
CA ARG A 457 27.84 5.48 0.41
C ARG A 457 26.47 5.04 -0.13
N ILE A 458 25.39 5.33 0.58
CA ILE A 458 24.02 5.04 0.11
C ILE A 458 23.69 5.92 -1.11
N LEU A 459 23.98 7.23 -1.02
CA LEU A 459 23.66 8.20 -2.07
C LEU A 459 24.54 8.04 -3.32
N GLU A 460 25.72 7.45 -3.22
CA GLU A 460 26.60 7.14 -4.36
C GLU A 460 26.05 6.02 -5.27
N LYS A 461 25.07 5.25 -4.80
CA LYS A 461 24.44 4.21 -5.61
C LYS A 461 23.67 4.80 -6.80
N PRO A 462 23.66 4.11 -7.96
CA PRO A 462 22.89 4.55 -9.11
C PRO A 462 21.38 4.42 -8.85
N VAL A 463 20.61 5.39 -9.34
CA VAL A 463 19.15 5.31 -9.40
C VAL A 463 18.72 4.71 -10.74
N ILE A 464 17.85 3.71 -10.70
CA ILE A 464 17.39 3.00 -11.91
C ILE A 464 16.32 3.82 -12.64
N MET A 465 15.47 4.53 -11.90
CA MET A 465 14.37 5.30 -12.47
C MET A 465 14.83 6.69 -12.93
N ASP A 466 14.77 6.94 -14.24
CA ASP A 466 15.28 8.18 -14.84
C ASP A 466 14.67 9.45 -14.26
N HIS A 467 13.36 9.44 -13.99
CA HIS A 467 12.63 10.59 -13.43
C HIS A 467 13.00 10.94 -11.98
N LEU A 468 13.86 10.15 -11.31
CA LEU A 468 14.34 10.43 -9.94
C LEU A 468 15.79 10.95 -9.91
N LYS A 469 16.42 11.15 -11.08
CA LYS A 469 17.82 11.59 -11.17
C LYS A 469 18.01 13.00 -10.59
N ASP A 470 17.10 13.92 -10.86
CA ASP A 470 17.18 15.29 -10.36
C ASP A 470 16.94 15.35 -8.85
N GLU A 471 16.03 14.53 -8.33
CA GLU A 471 15.83 14.35 -6.89
C GLU A 471 17.09 13.82 -6.21
N LEU A 472 17.79 12.85 -6.81
CA LEU A 472 19.02 12.31 -6.26
C LEU A 472 20.12 13.38 -6.16
N ILE A 473 20.26 14.20 -7.19
CA ILE A 473 21.23 15.31 -7.20
C ILE A 473 20.93 16.29 -6.06
N ASN A 474 19.69 16.75 -5.94
CA ASN A 474 19.28 17.66 -4.87
C ASN A 474 19.42 17.03 -3.47
N LEU A 475 19.15 15.73 -3.33
CA LEU A 475 19.31 15.01 -2.06
C LEU A 475 20.78 14.89 -1.66
N LYS A 476 21.70 14.68 -2.62
CA LYS A 476 23.15 14.69 -2.39
C LYS A 476 23.63 16.05 -1.90
N GLU A 477 23.18 17.13 -2.54
CA GLU A 477 23.52 18.48 -2.10
C GLU A 477 22.97 18.78 -0.71
N LEU A 478 21.73 18.39 -0.42
CA LEU A 478 21.16 18.55 0.92
C LEU A 478 22.01 17.83 1.98
N ALA A 479 22.45 16.59 1.71
CA ALA A 479 23.33 15.84 2.60
C ALA A 479 24.70 16.51 2.76
N TYR A 480 25.26 17.03 1.66
CA TYR A 480 26.52 17.77 1.66
C TYR A 480 26.44 19.02 2.53
N PHE A 481 25.40 19.83 2.39
CA PHE A 481 25.18 21.03 3.21
C PHE A 481 25.11 20.67 4.70
N HIS A 482 24.34 19.65 5.08
CA HIS A 482 24.25 19.27 6.49
C HIS A 482 25.56 18.74 7.07
N LYS A 483 26.39 18.08 6.25
CA LYS A 483 27.70 17.57 6.69
C LYS A 483 28.74 18.68 6.90
N TRP A 484 28.81 19.66 6.00
CA TRP A 484 29.96 20.57 5.91
C TRP A 484 29.68 22.03 6.25
N SER A 485 28.41 22.45 6.31
CA SER A 485 28.09 23.84 6.65
C SER A 485 28.02 24.08 8.16
N SER A 486 28.11 25.35 8.54
CA SER A 486 28.13 25.76 9.94
C SER A 486 26.75 25.64 10.61
N ARG A 487 26.72 25.49 11.93
CA ARG A 487 25.47 25.53 12.71
C ARG A 487 24.68 26.83 12.51
N TYR A 488 25.37 27.94 12.22
CA TYR A 488 24.73 29.22 11.90
C TYR A 488 23.96 29.12 10.57
N PHE A 489 24.60 28.57 9.53
CA PHE A 489 23.96 28.34 8.24
C PHE A 489 22.76 27.39 8.38
N HIS A 490 22.88 26.30 9.14
CA HIS A 490 21.76 25.38 9.39
C HIS A 490 20.53 26.07 9.98
N ARG A 491 20.70 26.97 10.96
CA ARG A 491 19.58 27.73 11.57
C ARG A 491 18.88 28.63 10.55
N PHE A 492 19.67 29.28 9.69
CA PHE A 492 19.15 30.17 8.66
C PHE A 492 18.42 29.39 7.56
N PHE A 493 19.07 28.35 7.06
CA PHE A 493 18.53 27.44 6.07
C PHE A 493 17.23 26.78 6.56
N TYR A 494 17.18 26.34 7.82
CA TYR A 494 15.97 25.81 8.45
C TYR A 494 14.79 26.81 8.38
N ARG A 495 15.02 28.08 8.72
CA ARG A 495 13.95 29.11 8.68
C ARG A 495 13.39 29.30 7.26
N ILE A 496 14.27 29.33 6.27
CA ILE A 496 13.88 29.47 4.86
C ILE A 496 13.05 28.26 4.43
N ILE A 497 13.57 27.06 4.68
CA ILE A 497 12.92 25.81 4.30
C ILE A 497 11.58 25.60 5.03
N PHE A 498 11.50 26.01 6.30
CA PHE A 498 10.27 25.93 7.07
C PHE A 498 9.14 26.75 6.42
N ASN A 499 9.46 27.94 5.92
CA ASN A 499 8.51 28.83 5.26
C ASN A 499 8.30 28.48 3.77
N HIS A 500 9.34 27.96 3.11
CA HIS A 500 9.39 27.68 1.67
C HIS A 500 10.04 26.31 1.38
N PRO A 501 9.33 25.20 1.68
CA PRO A 501 9.80 23.84 1.43
C PRO A 501 10.22 23.57 -0.02
N GLU A 502 9.57 24.24 -0.97
CA GLU A 502 9.77 24.10 -2.40
C GLU A 502 11.22 24.38 -2.84
N TYR A 503 11.96 25.22 -2.10
CA TYR A 503 13.33 25.57 -2.43
C TYR A 503 14.33 24.42 -2.23
N ILE A 504 14.00 23.42 -1.41
CA ILE A 504 14.83 22.21 -1.28
C ILE A 504 14.95 21.49 -2.64
N LYS A 505 13.91 21.56 -3.49
CA LYS A 505 13.90 20.87 -4.79
C LYS A 505 14.71 21.58 -5.87
N ALA A 506 15.19 22.78 -5.58
CA ALA A 506 15.91 23.63 -6.51
C ALA A 506 17.31 23.98 -6.01
N LEU A 507 17.87 23.20 -5.08
CA LEU A 507 19.19 23.47 -4.48
C LEU A 507 20.31 23.53 -5.52
N THR A 508 20.19 22.78 -6.61
CA THR A 508 21.13 22.82 -7.72
C THR A 508 20.75 23.76 -8.86
N ASP A 509 19.61 24.45 -8.80
CA ASP A 509 19.18 25.41 -9.83
C ASP A 509 19.75 26.80 -9.52
N PRO A 510 20.79 27.28 -10.23
CA PRO A 510 21.41 28.56 -9.95
C PRO A 510 20.46 29.73 -10.18
N THR A 511 19.50 29.59 -11.09
CA THR A 511 18.54 30.63 -11.45
C THR A 511 17.52 30.82 -10.34
N GLN A 512 17.01 29.73 -9.78
CA GLN A 512 16.10 29.78 -8.63
C GLN A 512 16.82 30.23 -7.36
N ASN A 513 18.03 29.73 -7.11
CA ASN A 513 18.86 30.17 -5.99
C ASN A 513 19.15 31.68 -6.04
N TYR A 514 19.44 32.23 -7.23
CA TYR A 514 19.63 33.66 -7.42
C TYR A 514 18.35 34.46 -7.13
N LYS A 515 17.17 33.98 -7.53
CA LYS A 515 15.88 34.61 -7.22
C LYS A 515 15.57 34.61 -5.72
N VAL A 516 15.84 33.50 -5.03
CA VAL A 516 15.69 33.41 -3.56
C VAL A 516 16.65 34.37 -2.87
N ALA A 517 17.90 34.43 -3.33
CA ALA A 517 18.93 35.31 -2.78
C ALA A 517 18.68 36.80 -3.04
N SER A 518 18.11 37.16 -4.20
CA SER A 518 17.80 38.55 -4.55
C SER A 518 16.48 39.07 -3.97
N GLY A 519 15.52 38.19 -3.65
CA GLY A 519 14.21 38.58 -3.12
C GLY A 519 14.06 38.43 -1.60
N LEU A 520 14.25 37.20 -1.08
CA LEU A 520 13.91 36.85 0.31
C LEU A 520 15.07 37.07 1.29
N LEU A 521 16.31 36.93 0.83
CA LEU A 521 17.50 37.16 1.66
C LEU A 521 17.87 38.65 1.78
N ALA A 522 17.34 39.51 0.90
CA ALA A 522 17.59 40.94 0.90
C ALA A 522 16.76 41.71 1.95
N MET A 523 15.76 41.08 2.58
CA MET A 523 14.88 41.70 3.59
C MET A 523 15.10 41.19 5.01
N VAL A 524 16.17 40.41 5.26
CA VAL A 524 16.52 39.97 6.62
C VAL A 524 17.52 40.97 7.20
N ASP A 525 16.99 42.05 7.78
CA ASP A 525 17.60 42.80 8.88
C ASP A 525 16.91 42.43 10.19
#